data_AF-A0A9P6D9P3-F1
#
_entry.id   AF-A0A9P6D9P3-F1
#
_cell.length_a   1.000
_cell.length_b   1.000
_cell.length_c   1.000
_cell.angle_alpha   90.00
_cell.angle_beta   90.00
_cell.angle_gamma   90.00
#
_symmetry.space_group_name_H-M   'P 1'
#
loop_
_entity.id
_entity.type
_entity.pdbx_description
1 polymer ?
#
loop_
_entity_poly.entity_id
_entity_poly.type
_entity_poly.pdbx_seq_one_letter_code
_entity_poly.pdbx_strand_id
1 'polypeptide(L)'
;MEFWTAPGAVGRIVAVKMFRLPLSVPDKDAILQEMHDIGEVEPYRLLSYTGTTEHDGLPSIVMPWVPGNNLRAHLRNTSVSVSQKLTLVRYPPHEIN
;
A
#
# COMPACT_ATOMS: atom_id res chain seq x y z
N MET A 1 -10.24 9.73 -3.65
CA MET A 1 -9.56 8.67 -2.89
C MET A 1 -8.99 9.31 -1.65
N GLU A 2 -9.29 8.74 -0.49
CA GLU A 2 -8.83 9.25 0.81
C GLU A 2 -8.01 8.18 1.53
N PHE A 3 -7.04 8.64 2.31
CA PHE A 3 -6.17 7.79 3.12
C PHE A 3 -6.26 8.23 4.58
N TRP A 4 -6.53 7.26 5.44
CA TRP A 4 -6.64 7.47 6.87
C TRP A 4 -5.72 6.48 7.60
N THR A 5 -5.27 6.84 8.80
CA THR A 5 -4.59 5.89 9.70
C THR A 5 -5.54 5.52 10.82
N ALA A 6 -5.54 4.25 11.20
CA ALA A 6 -6.40 3.74 12.27
C ALA A 6 -5.62 2.80 13.20
N PRO A 7 -6.04 2.64 14.47
CA PRO A 7 -5.53 1.59 15.34
C PRO A 7 -5.96 0.22 14.78
N GLY A 8 -4.99 -0.64 14.50
CA GLY A 8 -5.20 -2.05 14.16
C GLY A 8 -5.10 -2.96 15.38
N ALA A 9 -5.20 -4.27 15.15
CA ALA A 9 -5.06 -5.27 16.21
C ALA A 9 -3.68 -5.18 16.89
N VAL A 10 -3.64 -5.36 18.20
CA VAL A 10 -2.41 -5.40 19.01
C VAL A 10 -1.59 -4.08 18.98
N GLY A 11 -2.28 -2.93 18.81
CA GLY A 11 -1.65 -1.60 18.90
C GLY A 11 -0.82 -1.18 17.68
N ARG A 12 -0.86 -1.95 16.59
CA ARG A 12 -0.20 -1.58 15.33
C ARG A 12 -1.07 -0.60 14.55
N ILE A 13 -0.47 0.43 13.96
CA ILE A 13 -1.20 1.38 13.09
C ILE A 13 -1.39 0.74 11.71
N VAL A 14 -2.59 0.89 11.15
CA VAL A 14 -2.92 0.48 9.78
C VAL A 14 -3.26 1.71 8.94
N ALA A 15 -3.05 1.60 7.63
CA ALA A 15 -3.54 2.55 6.65
C ALA A 15 -4.85 2.03 6.04
N VAL A 16 -5.82 2.92 5.87
CA VAL A 16 -7.12 2.62 5.27
C VAL A 16 -7.27 3.44 4.00
N LYS A 17 -7.40 2.77 2.85
CA LYS A 17 -7.68 3.37 1.55
C LYS A 17 -9.18 3.27 1.29
N MET A 18 -9.87 4.41 1.28
CA MET A 18 -11.31 4.47 1.07
C MET A 18 -11.65 4.82 -0.38
N PHE A 19 -12.58 4.07 -0.97
CA PHE A 19 -13.08 4.33 -2.30
C PHE A 19 -14.40 5.10 -2.24
N ARG A 20 -14.38 6.35 -2.73
CA ARG A 20 -15.58 7.21 -2.74
C ARG A 20 -16.58 6.69 -3.79
N LEU A 21 -17.85 6.61 -3.40
CA LEU A 21 -18.97 6.29 -4.27
C LEU A 21 -19.64 7.57 -4.82
N PRO A 22 -20.31 7.52 -5.98
CA PRO A 22 -20.46 6.35 -6.85
C PRO A 22 -19.20 6.09 -7.67
N LEU A 23 -18.79 4.82 -7.72
CA LEU A 23 -17.75 4.34 -8.62
C LEU A 23 -18.39 3.99 -9.96
N SER A 24 -17.74 4.35 -11.06
CA SER A 24 -18.13 3.80 -12.36
C SER A 24 -17.92 2.28 -12.39
N VAL A 25 -18.60 1.56 -13.27
CA VAL A 25 -18.41 0.09 -13.39
C VAL A 25 -16.92 -0.27 -13.64
N PRO A 26 -16.19 0.42 -14.54
CA PRO A 26 -14.74 0.20 -14.70
C PRO A 26 -13.93 0.44 -13.42
N ASP A 27 -14.28 1.45 -12.61
CA ASP A 27 -13.57 1.71 -11.36
C ASP A 27 -13.81 0.60 -10.34
N LYS A 28 -15.01 -0.01 -10.32
CA LYS A 28 -15.31 -1.16 -9.46
C LYS A 28 -14.47 -2.38 -9.83
N ASP A 29 -14.40 -2.71 -11.12
CA ASP A 29 -13.60 -3.85 -11.59
C ASP A 29 -12.11 -3.64 -11.31
N ALA A 30 -11.60 -2.42 -11.50
CA ALA A 30 -10.23 -2.07 -11.17
C ALA A 30 -9.93 -2.19 -9.67
N ILE A 31 -10.88 -1.86 -8.79
CA ILE A 31 -10.73 -2.01 -7.33
C ILE A 31 -10.74 -3.47 -6.93
N LEU A 32 -11.65 -4.28 -7.48
CA LEU A 32 -11.71 -5.71 -7.21
C LEU A 32 -10.44 -6.41 -7.72
N GLN A 33 -9.92 -6.00 -8.87
CA GLN A 33 -8.65 -6.49 -9.39
C GLN A 33 -7.49 -6.07 -8.49
N GLU A 34 -7.43 -4.81 -8.04
CA GLU A 34 -6.40 -4.35 -7.09
C GLU A 34 -6.47 -5.16 -5.77
N MET A 35 -7.66 -5.43 -5.25
CA MET A 35 -7.86 -6.25 -4.06
C MET A 35 -7.37 -7.69 -4.25
N HIS A 36 -7.66 -8.28 -5.41
CA HIS A 36 -7.20 -9.61 -5.79
C HIS A 36 -5.67 -9.66 -5.91
N ASP A 37 -5.08 -8.73 -6.66
CA ASP A 37 -3.64 -8.69 -6.92
C ASP A 37 -2.81 -8.47 -5.64
N ILE A 38 -3.28 -7.65 -4.70
CA ILE A 38 -2.58 -7.45 -3.42
C ILE A 38 -2.76 -8.68 -2.51
N GLY A 39 -3.90 -9.39 -2.59
CA GLY A 39 -4.17 -10.59 -1.80
C GLY A 39 -3.36 -11.83 -2.21
N GLU A 40 -2.95 -11.93 -3.48
CA GLU A 40 -2.21 -13.09 -4.01
C GLU A 40 -0.68 -12.96 -3.97
N VAL A 41 -0.16 -11.78 -3.63
CA VAL A 41 1.25 -11.47 -3.78
C VAL A 41 1.93 -11.33 -2.41
N GLU A 42 2.55 -12.41 -1.94
CA GLU A 42 3.49 -12.38 -0.79
C GLU A 42 4.95 -12.35 -1.24
N PRO A 43 5.54 -11.16 -1.38
CA PRO A 43 6.95 -10.97 -1.09
C PRO A 43 7.18 -9.82 -0.10
N TYR A 44 8.29 -9.91 0.65
CA TYR A 44 8.77 -8.98 1.68
C TYR A 44 8.93 -7.49 1.29
N ARG A 45 8.54 -7.07 0.08
CA ARG A 45 8.71 -5.71 -0.46
C ARG A 45 7.46 -5.10 -1.07
N LEU A 46 6.35 -5.83 -1.09
CA LEU A 46 5.04 -5.27 -1.40
C LEU A 46 4.29 -5.00 -0.09
N LEU A 47 3.44 -3.98 -0.09
CA LEU A 47 2.56 -3.69 1.04
C LEU A 47 1.63 -4.90 1.20
N SER A 48 1.81 -5.65 2.29
CA SER A 48 0.99 -6.82 2.57
C SER A 48 -0.49 -6.43 2.64
N TYR A 49 -1.37 -7.15 1.96
CA TYR A 49 -2.80 -6.99 2.16
C TYR A 49 -3.18 -7.43 3.58
N THR A 50 -3.87 -6.57 4.35
CA THR A 50 -4.38 -6.99 5.68
C THR A 50 -5.83 -7.43 5.61
N GLY A 51 -6.63 -6.85 4.71
CA GLY A 51 -8.03 -7.18 4.54
C GLY A 51 -8.84 -6.04 3.92
N THR A 52 -10.15 -6.24 3.82
CA THR A 52 -11.13 -5.21 3.47
C THR A 52 -12.11 -4.97 4.59
N THR A 53 -12.68 -3.77 4.59
CA THR A 53 -13.69 -3.36 5.57
C THR A 53 -14.65 -2.35 4.94
N GLU A 54 -15.71 -2.04 5.66
CA GLU A 54 -16.59 -0.92 5.34
C GLU A 54 -16.40 0.16 6.41
N HIS A 55 -15.99 1.36 5.98
CA HIS A 55 -15.87 2.53 6.84
C HIS A 55 -16.80 3.62 6.32
N ASP A 56 -17.69 4.13 7.16
CA ASP A 56 -18.75 5.09 6.77
C ASP A 56 -19.60 4.64 5.57
N GLY A 57 -19.86 3.33 5.46
CA GLY A 57 -20.63 2.74 4.36
C GLY A 57 -19.85 2.68 3.03
N LEU A 58 -18.54 2.93 3.05
CA LEU A 58 -17.68 2.86 1.87
C LEU A 58 -16.74 1.65 1.92
N PRO A 59 -16.64 0.88 0.81
CA PRO A 59 -15.67 -0.21 0.72
C PRO A 59 -14.25 0.35 0.83
N SER A 60 -13.44 -0.32 1.64
CA SER A 60 -12.12 0.15 2.04
C SER A 60 -11.12 -1.00 2.10
N ILE A 61 -9.87 -0.72 1.71
CA ILE A 61 -8.74 -1.65 1.83
C ILE A 61 -7.92 -1.26 3.06
N VAL A 62 -7.59 -2.26 3.87
CA VAL A 62 -6.71 -2.13 5.03
C VAL A 62 -5.34 -2.70 4.69
N MET A 63 -4.29 -1.92 4.94
CA MET A 63 -2.90 -2.29 4.69
C MET A 63 -2.01 -1.84 5.87
N PRO A 64 -0.81 -2.44 6.05
CA PRO A 64 0.15 -1.98 7.03
C PRO A 64 0.51 -0.52 6.82
N TRP A 65 0.59 0.25 7.90
CA TRP A 65 1.10 1.60 7.82
C TRP A 65 2.63 1.57 7.64
N VAL A 66 3.10 2.20 6.57
CA VAL A 66 4.54 2.46 6.36
C VAL A 66 4.81 3.91 6.73
N PRO A 67 5.52 4.17 7.85
CA PRO A 67 5.77 5.54 8.29
C PRO A 67 6.68 6.28 7.30
N GLY A 68 6.45 7.59 7.17
CA GLY A 68 7.24 8.49 6.33
C GLY A 68 6.53 8.90 5.04
N ASN A 69 7.30 9.51 4.13
CA ASN A 69 6.80 9.96 2.83
C ASN A 69 7.04 8.89 1.77
N ASN A 70 6.14 8.80 0.79
CA ASN A 70 6.41 8.00 -0.41
C ASN A 70 7.68 8.52 -1.12
N LEU A 71 8.33 7.64 -1.89
CA LEU A 71 9.61 7.95 -2.53
C LEU A 71 9.55 9.22 -3.38
N ARG A 72 8.45 9.45 -4.12
CA ARG A 72 8.26 10.66 -4.94
C ARG A 72 8.30 11.92 -4.08
N ALA A 73 7.59 11.94 -2.95
CA ALA A 73 7.58 13.09 -2.04
C ALA A 73 8.93 13.27 -1.34
N HIS A 74 9.59 12.17 -0.94
CA HIS A 74 10.93 12.22 -0.34
C HIS A 74 11.96 12.84 -1.30
N LEU A 75 11.96 12.43 -2.58
CA LEU A 75 12.90 12.91 -3.59
C LEU A 75 12.68 14.37 -4.01
N ARG A 76 11.50 14.95 -3.75
CA ARG A 76 11.26 16.38 -4.04
C ARG A 76 12.02 17.31 -3.11
N ASN A 77 12.25 16.88 -1.86
CA ASN A 77 12.83 17.72 -0.82
C ASN A 77 14.21 17.24 -0.37
N THR A 78 14.67 16.08 -0.84
CA THR A 78 15.91 15.44 -0.38
C THR A 78 16.75 14.99 -1.57
N SER A 79 18.00 15.44 -1.63
CA SER A 79 19.00 14.86 -2.52
C SER A 79 19.47 13.52 -1.95
N VAL A 80 19.39 12.47 -2.75
CA VAL A 80 19.84 11.12 -2.38
C VAL A 80 21.16 10.78 -3.05
N SER A 81 22.07 10.19 -2.30
CA SER A 81 23.37 9.74 -2.81
C SER A 81 23.22 8.59 -3.82
N VAL A 82 24.26 8.35 -4.62
CA VAL A 82 24.29 7.22 -5.56
C VAL A 82 24.08 5.89 -4.82
N SER A 83 24.71 5.71 -3.66
CA SER A 83 24.54 4.50 -2.84
C SER A 83 23.10 4.31 -2.36
N GLN A 84 22.41 5.37 -1.96
CA GLN A 84 20.99 5.30 -1.56
C GLN A 84 20.08 4.95 -2.74
N LYS A 85 20.35 5.51 -3.94
CA LYS A 85 19.64 5.13 -5.17
C LYS A 85 19.82 3.65 -5.49
N LEU A 86 21.06 3.13 -5.37
CA LEU A 86 21.35 1.72 -5.60
C LEU A 86 20.61 0.82 -4.60
N THR A 87 20.49 1.21 -3.33
CA THR A 87 19.69 0.48 -2.34
C THR A 87 18.22 0.38 -2.73
N LEU A 88 17.63 1.43 -3.29
CA LEU A 88 16.22 1.44 -3.72
C LEU A 88 15.94 0.52 -4.92
N VAL A 89 16.93 0.31 -5.79
CA VAL A 89 16.80 -0.47 -7.04
C VAL A 89 17.29 -1.91 -6.88
N ARG A 90 18.02 -2.24 -5.79
CA ARG A 90 18.51 -3.59 -5.52
C ARG A 90 17.36 -4.58 -5.38
N TYR A 91 17.23 -5.51 -6.32
CA TYR A 91 16.47 -6.75 -6.15
C TYR A 91 17.10 -7.61 -5.04
N PRO A 92 16.34 -8.38 -4.24
CA PRO A 92 16.94 -9.41 -3.41
C PRO A 92 17.63 -10.43 -4.32
N PRO A 93 18.78 -11.00 -3.91
CA PRO A 93 19.27 -12.21 -4.56
C PRO A 93 18.18 -13.26 -4.42
N HIS A 94 17.77 -13.87 -5.53
CA HIS A 94 17.01 -15.11 -5.46
C HIS A 94 17.86 -16.10 -4.67
N GLU A 95 17.39 -16.55 -3.51
CA GLU A 95 17.90 -17.78 -2.92
C GLU A 95 17.51 -18.90 -3.88
N ILE A 96 18.46 -19.29 -4.73
CA ILE A 96 18.37 -20.51 -5.53
C ILE A 96 18.55 -21.65 -4.54
N ASN A 97 17.45 -22.27 -4.13
CA ASN A 97 17.46 -23.62 -3.56
C ASN A 97 17.36 -24.65 -4.69
#